data_AF-A0AAV4VSU1-F1
#
_entry.id   AF-A0AAV4VSU1-F1
#
_cell.length_a   1.000
_cell.length_b   1.000
_cell.length_c   1.000
_cell.angle_alpha   90.00
_cell.angle_beta   90.00
_cell.angle_gamma   90.00
#
_symmetry.space_group_name_H-M   'P 1'
#
loop_
_entity.id
_entity.type
_entity.pdbx_description
1 polymer ?
#
loop_
_entity_poly.entity_id
_entity_poly.type
_entity_poly.pdbx_seq_one_letter_code
_entity_poly.pdbx_strand_id
1 'polypeptide(L)'
;MYTGSYLDTIYRDGSKRDGKAGYAYVHYRDGHTELLAINCSVDYIIQNNFKNITTVSDSRPVLEALANLNNDNYYVHSLKNKIKQYKNIIFEGIKAHKGYTGNERVDMYAKQATERNWIDIKIRYSNAQIKKLINQAIQDEWQAEWNFFHQGAATFSYHAQS
;
A
#
# COMPACT_ATOMS: atom_id res chain seq x y z
N MET A 1 20.05 -10.22 -11.42
CA MET A 1 19.41 -8.90 -11.62
C MET A 1 18.23 -8.81 -10.67
N TYR A 2 18.36 -8.10 -9.55
CA TYR A 2 17.25 -7.84 -8.65
C TYR A 2 16.68 -6.47 -9.01
N THR A 3 15.49 -6.44 -9.61
CA THR A 3 14.69 -5.23 -9.71
C THR A 3 14.25 -4.89 -8.29
N GLY A 4 14.63 -3.72 -7.77
CA GLY A 4 14.11 -3.17 -6.52
C GLY A 4 12.63 -2.80 -6.65
N SER A 5 11.78 -3.78 -6.93
CA SER A 5 10.34 -3.65 -6.94
C SER A 5 9.85 -3.76 -5.52
N TYR A 6 9.11 -2.72 -5.07
CA TYR A 6 8.24 -2.75 -3.90
C TYR A 6 7.70 -4.17 -3.68
N LEU A 7 7.98 -4.75 -2.51
CA LEU A 7 7.47 -6.06 -2.14
C LEU A 7 5.94 -5.98 -2.08
N ASP A 8 5.30 -6.44 -3.15
CA ASP A 8 3.88 -6.70 -3.21
C ASP A 8 3.66 -8.02 -2.45
N THR A 9 3.19 -7.94 -1.21
CA THR A 9 2.89 -9.12 -0.38
C THR A 9 1.43 -9.51 -0.61
N ILE A 10 1.21 -10.70 -1.14
CA ILE A 10 -0.14 -11.26 -1.36
C ILE A 10 -0.36 -12.40 -0.36
N TYR A 11 -1.31 -12.21 0.56
CA TYR A 11 -1.88 -13.27 1.38
C TYR A 11 -3.06 -13.89 0.63
N ARG A 12 -3.20 -15.21 0.65
CA ARG A 12 -4.32 -15.92 0.02
C ARG A 12 -4.77 -17.06 0.92
N ASP A 13 -6.08 -17.27 0.97
CA ASP A 13 -6.65 -18.41 1.66
C ASP A 13 -7.91 -18.90 0.95
N GLY A 14 -8.27 -20.17 1.14
CA GLY A 14 -9.42 -20.81 0.53
C GLY A 14 -10.24 -21.56 1.58
N SER A 15 -11.57 -21.53 1.45
CA SER A 15 -12.49 -22.23 2.35
C SER A 15 -13.52 -23.04 1.58
N LYS A 16 -13.95 -24.17 2.15
CA LYS A 16 -15.01 -25.03 1.61
C LYS A 16 -16.05 -25.30 2.68
N ARG A 17 -17.33 -25.13 2.34
CA ARG A 17 -18.46 -25.46 3.21
C ARG A 17 -19.69 -25.82 2.37
N ASP A 18 -20.40 -26.88 2.77
CA ASP A 18 -21.67 -27.33 2.17
C ASP A 18 -21.65 -27.45 0.64
N GLY A 19 -20.62 -28.11 0.11
CA GLY A 19 -20.44 -28.33 -1.33
C GLY A 19 -20.00 -27.08 -2.12
N LYS A 20 -19.80 -25.94 -1.46
CA LYS A 20 -19.33 -24.69 -2.06
C LYS A 20 -17.89 -24.40 -1.66
N ALA A 21 -17.14 -23.76 -2.55
CA ALA A 21 -15.76 -23.33 -2.31
C ALA A 21 -15.64 -21.82 -2.55
N GLY A 22 -14.89 -21.14 -1.71
CA GLY A 22 -14.53 -19.73 -1.86
C GLY A 22 -13.03 -19.54 -1.65
N TYR A 23 -12.49 -18.46 -2.18
CA TYR A 23 -11.12 -18.03 -1.92
C TYR A 23 -11.09 -16.52 -1.69
N ALA A 24 -10.09 -16.07 -0.93
CA ALA A 24 -9.83 -14.66 -0.65
C ALA A 24 -8.34 -14.38 -0.80
N TYR A 25 -8.01 -13.13 -1.14
CA TYR A 25 -6.63 -12.67 -1.10
C TYR A 25 -6.55 -11.21 -0.68
N VAL A 26 -5.50 -10.86 0.05
CA VAL A 26 -5.18 -9.50 0.48
C VAL A 26 -3.82 -9.12 -0.10
N HIS A 27 -3.72 -7.91 -0.65
CA HIS A 27 -2.48 -7.42 -1.27
C HIS A 27 -2.01 -6.18 -0.49
N TYR A 28 -0.84 -6.29 0.14
CA TYR A 28 -0.15 -5.21 0.83
C TYR A 28 1.03 -4.70 -0.01
N ARG A 29 1.22 -3.38 -0.01
CA ARG A 29 2.38 -2.72 -0.64
C ARG A 29 3.00 -1.74 0.36
N ASP A 30 3.92 -2.24 1.18
CA ASP A 30 4.53 -1.47 2.28
C ASP A 30 5.34 -0.26 1.79
N GLY A 31 6.16 -0.42 0.75
CA GLY A 31 7.12 0.63 0.38
C GLY A 31 6.50 1.90 -0.24
N HIS A 32 5.20 1.92 -0.58
CA HIS A 32 4.53 3.17 -0.95
C HIS A 32 4.28 4.07 0.27
N THR A 33 3.96 3.49 1.42
CA THR A 33 3.69 4.25 2.65
C THR A 33 4.98 4.80 3.24
N GLU A 34 6.04 4.00 3.26
CA GLU A 34 7.36 4.39 3.73
C GLU A 34 8.00 5.48 2.84
N LEU A 35 7.85 5.36 1.51
CA LEU A 35 8.32 6.40 0.57
C LEU A 35 7.61 7.74 0.81
N LEU A 36 6.31 7.71 1.10
CA LEU A 36 5.55 8.91 1.42
C LEU A 36 5.96 9.50 2.77
N ALA A 37 6.15 8.67 3.79
CA ALA A 37 6.64 9.13 5.09
C ALA A 37 7.98 9.86 4.95
N ILE A 38 8.91 9.30 4.16
CA ILE A 38 10.20 9.94 3.86
C ILE A 38 10.00 11.24 3.07
N ASN A 39 9.13 11.26 2.06
CA ASN A 39 8.87 12.48 1.31
C ASN A 39 8.29 13.59 2.22
N CYS A 40 7.35 13.26 3.11
CA CYS A 40 6.78 14.20 4.07
C CYS A 40 7.83 14.71 5.06
N SER A 41 8.74 13.86 5.54
CA SER A 41 9.82 14.33 6.43
C SER A 41 10.78 15.27 5.71
N VAL A 42 11.09 15.01 4.42
CA VAL A 42 11.91 15.91 3.61
C VAL A 42 11.19 17.24 3.39
N ASP A 43 9.90 17.22 3.06
CA ASP A 43 9.09 18.44 2.90
C ASP A 43 9.07 19.27 4.19
N TYR A 44 8.94 18.61 5.35
CA TYR A 44 9.01 19.27 6.65
C TYR A 44 10.39 19.90 6.93
N ILE A 45 11.48 19.19 6.64
CA ILE A 45 12.86 19.71 6.79
C ILE A 45 13.06 20.96 5.92
N ILE A 46 12.61 20.89 4.67
CA ILE A 46 12.69 21.97 3.68
C ILE A 46 11.92 23.20 4.15
N GLN A 47 10.65 23.02 4.54
CA GLN A 47 9.77 24.10 4.99
C GLN A 47 10.31 24.84 6.21
N ASN A 48 10.98 24.12 7.11
CA ASN A 48 11.56 24.69 8.33
C ASN A 48 13.02 25.12 8.14
N ASN A 49 13.59 24.98 6.94
CA ASN A 49 14.97 25.33 6.61
C ASN A 49 16.00 24.71 7.56
N PHE A 50 15.75 23.48 8.02
CA PHE A 50 16.70 22.78 8.88
C PHE A 50 17.96 22.42 8.09
N LYS A 51 19.12 22.48 8.76
CA LYS A 51 20.42 22.14 8.19
C LYS A 51 21.05 21.01 8.99
N ASN A 52 21.86 20.21 8.30
CA ASN A 52 22.60 19.08 8.86
C ASN A 52 21.68 18.05 9.55
N ILE A 53 20.64 17.62 8.83
CA ILE A 53 19.67 16.65 9.34
C ILE A 53 20.05 15.25 8.88
N THR A 54 20.11 14.32 9.83
CA THR A 54 20.09 12.89 9.56
C THR A 54 18.66 12.38 9.66
N THR A 55 18.18 11.79 8.59
CA THR A 55 16.91 11.07 8.50
C THR A 55 17.19 9.58 8.61
N VAL A 56 16.45 8.91 9.50
CA VAL A 56 16.66 7.49 9.82
C VAL A 56 15.46 6.69 9.35
N SER A 57 15.69 5.55 8.70
CA SER A 57 14.62 4.64 8.27
C SER A 57 15.07 3.18 8.35
N ASP A 58 14.16 2.29 8.72
CA ASP A 58 14.32 0.83 8.64
C ASP A 58 13.78 0.23 7.32
N SER A 59 13.20 1.07 6.45
CA SER A 59 12.71 0.67 5.13
C SER A 59 13.86 0.38 4.16
N ARG A 60 14.33 -0.87 4.17
CA ARG A 60 15.34 -1.33 3.22
C ARG A 60 14.94 -1.12 1.75
N PRO A 61 13.70 -1.47 1.33
CA PRO A 61 13.30 -1.33 -0.07
C PRO A 61 13.32 0.13 -0.57
N VAL A 62 12.89 1.08 0.27
CA VAL A 62 12.88 2.50 -0.13
C VAL A 62 14.28 3.07 -0.16
N LEU A 63 15.14 2.72 0.79
CA LEU A 63 16.55 3.13 0.79
C LEU A 63 17.30 2.56 -0.42
N GLU A 64 17.07 1.30 -0.78
CA GLU A 64 17.61 0.69 -2.01
C GLU A 64 17.10 1.40 -3.27
N ALA A 65 15.81 1.73 -3.33
CA ALA A 65 15.23 2.49 -4.43
C ALA A 65 15.84 3.89 -4.57
N LEU A 66 16.11 4.56 -3.44
CA LEU A 66 16.78 5.86 -3.39
C LEU A 66 18.25 5.77 -3.80
N ALA A 67 18.95 4.70 -3.43
CA ALA A 67 20.33 4.46 -3.84
C ALA A 67 20.46 4.09 -5.33
N ASN A 68 19.46 3.41 -5.90
CA ASN A 68 19.51 2.94 -7.30
C ASN A 68 19.34 4.09 -8.31
N LEU A 69 20.42 4.48 -8.99
CA LEU A 69 20.43 5.56 -9.98
C LEU A 69 19.49 5.33 -11.18
N ASN A 70 19.25 4.08 -11.56
CA ASN A 70 18.44 3.70 -12.73
C ASN A 70 16.98 3.38 -12.34
N ASN A 71 16.46 4.02 -11.29
CA ASN A 71 15.07 3.81 -10.87
C ASN A 71 14.14 4.79 -11.59
N ASP A 72 13.29 4.23 -12.46
CA ASP A 72 12.33 4.98 -13.29
C ASP A 72 11.01 5.30 -12.57
N ASN A 73 10.89 4.96 -11.29
CA ASN A 73 9.69 5.29 -10.52
C ASN A 73 9.60 6.81 -10.31
N TYR A 74 8.51 7.41 -10.81
CA TYR A 74 8.26 8.85 -10.72
C TYR A 74 8.39 9.42 -9.30
N TYR A 75 7.83 8.76 -8.29
CA TYR A 75 7.87 9.24 -6.91
C TYR A 75 9.29 9.22 -6.33
N VAL A 76 10.02 8.13 -6.61
CA VAL A 76 11.43 7.99 -6.21
C VAL A 76 12.29 9.05 -6.91
N HIS A 77 12.07 9.28 -8.20
CA HIS A 77 12.79 10.30 -8.96
C HIS A 77 12.51 11.71 -8.43
N SER A 78 11.23 12.03 -8.16
CA SER A 78 10.82 13.30 -7.57
C SER A 78 11.49 13.56 -6.22
N LEU A 79 11.49 12.55 -5.33
CA LEU A 79 12.13 12.63 -4.02
C LEU A 79 13.64 12.84 -4.13
N LYS A 80 14.32 12.10 -5.03
CA LYS A 80 15.77 12.30 -5.29
C LYS A 80 16.08 13.73 -5.70
N ASN A 81 15.25 14.32 -6.55
CA ASN A 81 15.47 15.69 -7.03
C ASN A 81 15.30 16.71 -5.88
N LYS A 82 14.31 16.54 -4.99
CA LYS A 82 14.19 17.36 -3.78
C LYS A 82 15.43 17.26 -2.90
N ILE A 83 15.87 16.03 -2.61
CA ILE A 83 17.06 15.79 -1.77
C ILE A 83 18.30 16.44 -2.37
N LYS A 84 18.51 16.31 -3.69
CA LYS A 84 19.66 16.92 -4.38
C LYS A 84 19.68 18.46 -4.29
N GLN A 85 18.50 19.09 -4.30
CA GLN A 85 18.38 20.54 -4.16
C GLN A 85 18.70 20.99 -2.73
N TYR A 86 18.41 20.16 -1.72
CA TYR A 86 18.69 20.40 -0.31
C TYR A 86 19.89 19.56 0.18
N LYS A 87 21.11 20.04 -0.11
CA LYS A 87 22.40 19.37 0.14
C LYS A 87 22.78 19.06 1.61
N ASN A 88 21.83 19.09 2.54
CA ASN A 88 22.06 18.99 3.98
C ASN A 88 21.25 17.87 4.65
N ILE A 89 20.76 16.90 3.88
CA ILE A 89 19.97 15.77 4.37
C ILE A 89 20.75 14.47 4.13
N ILE A 90 21.02 13.74 5.22
CA ILE A 90 21.66 12.42 5.20
C ILE A 90 20.58 11.36 5.45
N PHE A 91 20.64 10.25 4.72
CA PHE A 91 19.78 9.09 4.95
C PHE A 91 20.59 7.97 5.59
N GLU A 92 20.15 7.49 6.75
CA GLU A 92 20.74 6.37 7.45
C GLU A 92 19.75 5.21 7.56
N GLY A 93 20.21 4.04 7.12
CA GLY A 93 19.47 2.79 7.26
C GLY A 93 19.74 2.14 8.62
N ILE A 94 18.69 1.88 9.38
CA ILE A 94 18.77 1.08 10.61
C ILE A 94 18.16 -0.30 10.40
N LYS A 95 18.47 -1.22 11.32
CA LYS A 95 17.81 -2.53 11.37
C LYS A 95 16.50 -2.40 12.13
N ALA A 96 15.41 -2.88 11.53
CA ALA A 96 14.11 -2.95 12.17
C ALA A 96 14.19 -3.68 13.52
N HIS A 97 13.37 -3.23 14.47
CA HIS A 97 13.13 -3.88 15.78
C HIS A 97 14.38 -4.12 16.65
N LYS A 98 15.37 -3.23 16.56
CA LYS A 98 16.61 -3.29 17.36
C LYS A 98 16.60 -2.44 18.64
N GLY A 99 15.44 -2.01 19.13
CA GLY A 99 15.38 -1.16 20.33
C GLY A 99 15.66 0.32 20.09
N TYR A 100 15.58 0.79 18.83
CA TYR A 100 15.73 2.22 18.53
C TYR A 100 14.46 2.95 18.98
N THR A 101 14.52 3.64 20.12
CA THR A 101 13.37 4.33 20.74
C THR A 101 12.66 5.28 19.78
N GLY A 102 13.40 5.94 18.89
CA GLY A 102 12.82 6.79 17.83
C GLY A 102 11.96 5.99 16.83
N ASN A 103 12.46 4.85 16.35
CA ASN A 103 11.75 3.99 15.39
C ASN A 103 10.50 3.38 16.01
N GLU A 104 10.63 2.86 17.24
CA GLU A 104 9.50 2.27 17.96
C GLU A 104 8.37 3.28 18.20
N ARG A 105 8.74 4.53 18.47
CA ARG A 105 7.78 5.62 18.62
C ARG A 105 7.10 5.98 17.30
N VAL A 106 7.83 5.96 16.19
CA VAL A 106 7.25 6.15 14.84
C VAL A 106 6.31 5.00 14.49
N ASP A 107 6.69 3.75 14.75
CA ASP A 107 5.84 2.57 14.53
C ASP A 107 4.55 2.63 15.34
N MET A 108 4.64 3.07 16.61
CA MET A 108 3.48 3.29 17.46
C MET A 108 2.54 4.35 16.87
N TYR A 109 3.08 5.50 16.45
CA TYR A 109 2.27 6.57 15.86
C TYR A 109 1.69 6.17 14.51
N ALA A 110 2.43 5.41 13.69
CA ALA A 110 1.93 4.89 12.43
C ALA A 110 0.74 3.95 12.65
N LYS A 111 0.81 3.05 13.64
CA LYS A 111 -0.31 2.19 14.03
C LYS A 111 -1.51 2.99 14.50
N GLN A 112 -1.32 3.97 15.38
CA GLN A 112 -2.40 4.85 15.84
C GLN A 112 -3.03 5.65 14.70
N ALA A 113 -2.26 6.03 13.67
CA ALA A 113 -2.81 6.71 12.50
C ALA A 113 -3.77 5.82 11.71
N THR A 114 -3.56 4.49 11.70
CA THR A 114 -4.49 3.56 11.02
C THR A 114 -5.85 3.44 11.69
N GLU A 115 -5.96 3.84 12.96
CA GLU A 115 -7.19 3.78 13.76
C GLU A 115 -8.05 5.06 13.60
N ARG A 116 -7.55 6.07 12.88
CA ARG A 116 -8.25 7.35 12.69
C ARG A 116 -9.34 7.21 11.61
N ASN A 117 -10.43 7.94 11.82
CA ASN A 117 -11.58 7.95 10.90
C ASN A 117 -11.41 8.92 9.71
N TRP A 118 -10.26 9.58 9.58
CA TRP A 118 -9.97 10.52 8.50
C TRP A 118 -8.63 10.21 7.83
N ILE A 119 -8.48 10.61 6.57
CA ILE A 119 -7.31 10.32 5.74
C ILE A 119 -6.38 11.53 5.74
N ASP A 120 -5.18 11.37 6.29
CA ASP A 120 -4.16 12.43 6.34
C ASP A 120 -3.58 12.75 4.94
N ILE A 121 -3.32 11.71 4.12
CA ILE A 121 -2.82 11.86 2.73
C ILE A 121 -3.53 10.87 1.81
N LYS A 122 -4.20 11.36 0.77
CA LYS A 122 -4.83 10.51 -0.24
C LYS A 122 -3.78 10.02 -1.24
N ILE A 123 -3.34 8.78 -1.07
CA ILE A 123 -2.41 8.13 -2.00
C ILE A 123 -3.17 7.79 -3.29
N ARG A 124 -2.60 8.17 -4.44
CA ARG A 124 -3.17 7.74 -5.74
C ARG A 124 -2.98 6.23 -5.89
N TYR A 125 -4.05 5.53 -6.26
CA TYR A 125 -3.96 4.12 -6.61
C TYR A 125 -2.95 3.91 -7.73
N SER A 126 -2.08 2.92 -7.56
CA SER A 126 -1.24 2.45 -8.66
C SER A 126 -2.09 1.82 -9.77
N ASN A 127 -1.56 1.76 -10.99
CA ASN A 127 -2.24 1.12 -12.13
C ASN A 127 -2.66 -0.34 -11.82
N ALA A 128 -1.87 -1.06 -11.03
CA ALA A 128 -2.20 -2.42 -10.59
C ALA A 128 -3.41 -2.44 -9.63
N GLN A 129 -3.48 -1.50 -8.68
CA GLN A 129 -4.60 -1.35 -7.76
C GLN A 129 -5.87 -0.92 -8.50
N ILE A 130 -5.76 -0.01 -9.47
CA ILE A 130 -6.89 0.39 -10.32
C ILE A 130 -7.40 -0.81 -11.11
N LYS A 131 -6.52 -1.58 -11.75
CA LYS A 131 -6.91 -2.82 -12.45
C LYS A 131 -7.57 -3.84 -11.53
N LYS A 132 -7.06 -4.01 -10.31
CA LYS A 132 -7.65 -4.90 -9.31
C LYS A 132 -9.05 -4.44 -8.91
N LEU A 133 -9.23 -3.15 -8.61
CA LEU A 133 -10.54 -2.58 -8.25
C LEU A 133 -11.56 -2.75 -9.37
N ILE A 134 -11.14 -2.52 -10.62
CA ILE A 134 -12.00 -2.73 -11.80
C ILE A 134 -12.38 -4.21 -11.90
N ASN A 135 -11.42 -5.12 -11.79
CA ASN A 135 -11.70 -6.57 -11.87
C ASN A 135 -12.62 -7.04 -10.74
N GLN A 136 -12.46 -6.51 -9.53
CA GLN A 136 -13.32 -6.82 -8.40
C GLN A 136 -14.75 -6.33 -8.65
N ALA A 137 -14.91 -5.09 -9.12
CA ALA A 137 -16.24 -4.55 -9.44
C ALA A 137 -16.94 -5.37 -10.52
N ILE A 138 -16.22 -5.79 -11.57
CA ILE A 138 -16.75 -6.67 -12.62
C ILE A 138 -17.20 -8.02 -12.03
N GLN A 139 -16.41 -8.61 -11.13
CA GLN A 139 -16.77 -9.87 -10.48
C GLN A 139 -17.98 -9.73 -9.57
N ASP A 140 -18.06 -8.65 -8.79
CA ASP A 140 -19.17 -8.39 -7.88
C ASP A 140 -20.49 -8.19 -8.66
N GLU A 141 -20.45 -7.46 -9.77
CA GLU A 141 -21.58 -7.27 -10.69
C GLU A 141 -22.05 -8.61 -11.27
N TRP A 142 -21.12 -9.41 -11.79
CA TRP A 142 -21.43 -10.71 -12.37
C TRP A 142 -22.02 -11.68 -11.33
N GLN A 143 -21.49 -11.64 -10.10
CA GLN A 143 -21.99 -12.43 -8.99
C GLN A 143 -23.39 -11.98 -8.55
N ALA A 144 -23.69 -10.69 -8.61
CA ALA A 144 -25.02 -10.13 -8.32
C ALA A 144 -26.05 -10.57 -9.36
N GLU A 145 -25.73 -10.48 -10.66
CA GLU A 145 -26.58 -10.99 -11.74
C GLU A 145 -26.85 -12.49 -11.58
N TRP A 146 -25.80 -13.28 -11.34
CA TRP A 146 -25.94 -14.72 -11.12
C TRP A 146 -26.89 -15.04 -9.96
N ASN A 147 -26.74 -14.35 -8.83
CA ASN A 147 -27.60 -14.53 -7.67
C ASN A 147 -29.05 -14.11 -7.95
N PHE A 148 -29.26 -13.05 -8.73
CA PHE A 148 -30.59 -12.59 -9.14
C PHE A 148 -31.32 -13.65 -10.00
N PHE A 149 -30.64 -14.22 -11.00
CA PHE A 149 -31.24 -15.27 -11.84
C PHE A 149 -31.55 -16.56 -11.06
N HIS A 150 -30.71 -16.90 -10.07
CA HIS A 150 -30.93 -18.09 -9.25
C HIS A 150 -31.96 -17.89 -8.13
N GLN A 151 -32.25 -16.63 -7.74
CA GLN A 151 -33.40 -16.30 -6.88
C GLN A 151 -34.70 -16.19 -7.68
N GLY A 152 -34.66 -15.68 -8.92
CA GLY A 152 -35.83 -15.65 -9.83
C GLY A 152 -36.31 -17.02 -10.30
N ALA A 153 -35.41 -18.01 -10.39
CA ALA A 153 -35.77 -19.40 -10.67
C ALA A 153 -36.53 -20.08 -9.52
N ALA A 154 -36.36 -19.60 -8.27
CA ALA A 154 -37.11 -20.12 -7.12
C ALA A 154 -38.55 -19.58 -7.04
N THR A 155 -38.86 -18.46 -7.71
CA THR A 155 -40.21 -17.89 -7.79
C THR A 155 -41.03 -18.48 -8.95
N PHE A 156 -40.38 -18.99 -10.00
CA PHE A 156 -41.09 -19.63 -11.12
C PHE A 156 -41.64 -21.03 -10.80
N SER A 157 -41.16 -21.69 -9.75
CA SER A 157 -41.66 -23.01 -9.33
C SER A 157 -42.94 -22.98 -8.49
N TYR A 158 -43.47 -21.80 -8.13
CA TYR A 158 -44.70 -21.66 -7.34
C TYR A 158 -45.97 -21.33 -8.14
N HIS A 159 -45.91 -21.19 -9.47
CA HIS A 159 -47.07 -20.84 -10.31
C HIS A 159 -47.47 -21.92 -11.34
N ALA A 160 -47.01 -23.16 -11.18
CA ALA A 160 -47.40 -24.28 -12.06
C ALA A 160 -48.26 -25.36 -11.36
N GLN A 161 -49.05 -25.00 -10.35
CA GLN A 161 -50.13 -25.83 -9.80
C GLN A 161 -51.29 -24.95 -9.33
N SER A 162 -52.27 -24.73 -10.21
CA SER A 162 -53.64 -24.32 -9.88
C SER A 162 -54.58 -24.81 -10.96
#